data_AF-A0A968YY17-F1
#
_entry.id   AF-A0A968YY17-F1
#
_cell.length_a   1.000
_cell.length_b   1.000
_cell.length_c   1.000
_cell.angle_alpha   90.00
_cell.angle_beta   90.00
_cell.angle_gamma   90.00
#
_symmetry.space_group_name_H-M   'P 1'
#
loop_
_entity.id
_entity.type
_entity.pdbx_description
1 polymer ?
#
loop_
_entity_poly.entity_id
_entity_poly.type
_entity_poly.pdbx_seq_one_letter_code
_entity_poly.pdbx_strand_id
1 'polypeptide(L)'
;MTQTSIPVLAQLEALPYLDESGQIPDQFQGKVGTYAIFDQAQILQYVGYSRDVALSLKQHLMRQPTACYWVKVQTIERPSRTVLEGIKTP
;
A
#
# COMPACT_ATOMS: atom_id res chain seq x y z
N MET A 1 -7.54 -20.19 -19.63
CA MET A 1 -7.96 -19.20 -18.61
C MET A 1 -6.73 -18.85 -17.80
N THR A 2 -6.11 -17.69 -18.01
CA THR A 2 -4.95 -17.26 -17.23
C THR A 2 -5.44 -16.71 -15.89
N GLN A 3 -5.34 -17.53 -14.85
CA GLN A 3 -5.57 -17.08 -13.48
C GLN A 3 -4.34 -16.24 -13.10
N THR A 4 -4.39 -14.94 -13.38
CA THR A 4 -3.31 -14.01 -13.01
C THR A 4 -3.25 -13.97 -11.48
N SER A 5 -2.26 -14.65 -10.89
CA SER A 5 -2.02 -14.65 -9.46
C SER A 5 -1.68 -13.22 -9.02
N ILE A 6 -2.52 -12.64 -8.15
CA ILE A 6 -2.25 -11.32 -7.59
C ILE A 6 -1.08 -11.47 -6.62
N PRO A 7 0.01 -10.69 -6.78
CA PRO A 7 1.17 -10.79 -5.89
C PRO A 7 0.79 -10.43 -4.45
N VAL A 8 1.43 -11.10 -3.48
CA VAL A 8 1.33 -10.73 -2.07
C VAL A 8 2.29 -9.60 -1.73
N LEU A 9 2.00 -8.82 -0.68
CA LEU A 9 2.85 -7.69 -0.28
C LEU A 9 4.32 -8.07 -0.06
N ALA A 10 4.58 -9.28 0.44
CA ALA A 10 5.94 -9.78 0.67
C ALA A 10 6.81 -9.73 -0.59
N GLN A 11 6.22 -9.98 -1.77
CA GLN A 11 6.90 -10.10 -3.05
C GLN A 11 7.09 -8.77 -3.78
N LEU A 12 6.44 -7.70 -3.31
CA LEU A 12 6.54 -6.40 -3.94
C LEU A 12 7.80 -5.65 -3.50
N GLU A 13 8.35 -4.84 -4.40
CA GLU A 13 9.37 -3.86 -4.05
C GLU A 13 8.74 -2.71 -3.26
N ALA A 14 9.49 -2.21 -2.28
CA ALA A 14 9.08 -1.06 -1.49
C ALA A 14 9.37 0.23 -2.28
N LEU A 15 8.38 1.11 -2.35
CA LEU A 15 8.51 2.43 -2.94
C LEU A 15 8.68 3.47 -1.81
N PRO A 16 9.33 4.62 -2.07
CA PRO A 16 9.30 5.75 -1.15
C PRO A 16 7.85 6.12 -0.80
N TYR A 17 7.60 6.41 0.48
CA TYR A 17 6.27 6.83 0.92
C TYR A 17 5.86 8.18 0.33
N LEU A 18 6.83 9.09 0.24
CA LEU A 18 6.73 10.37 -0.45
C LEU A 18 7.68 10.38 -1.64
N ASP A 19 7.25 10.99 -2.74
CA ASP A 19 8.10 11.24 -3.89
C ASP A 19 9.10 12.39 -3.63
N GLU A 20 9.92 12.71 -4.63
CA GLU A 20 10.95 13.76 -4.55
C GLU A 20 10.38 15.16 -4.28
N SER A 21 9.08 15.37 -4.52
CA SER A 21 8.37 16.62 -4.22
C SER A 21 7.71 16.63 -2.84
N GLY A 22 7.87 15.56 -2.05
CA GLY A 22 7.23 15.40 -0.75
C GLY A 22 5.75 15.03 -0.83
N GLN A 23 5.29 14.51 -1.98
CA GLN A 23 3.90 14.14 -2.22
C GLN A 23 3.69 12.62 -2.19
N ILE A 24 2.48 12.19 -1.87
CA ILE A 24 2.13 10.77 -1.94
C ILE A 24 1.95 10.39 -3.41
N PRO A 25 2.49 9.25 -3.87
CA PRO A 25 2.41 8.87 -5.28
C PRO A 25 0.98 8.85 -5.83
N ASP A 26 0.71 9.72 -6.81
CA ASP A 26 -0.61 9.90 -7.43
C ASP A 26 -1.13 8.66 -8.17
N GLN A 27 -0.23 7.74 -8.54
CA GLN A 27 -0.57 6.46 -9.19
C GLN A 27 -1.57 5.60 -8.40
N PHE A 28 -1.72 5.86 -7.09
CA PHE A 28 -2.64 5.15 -6.21
C PHE A 28 -3.97 5.88 -5.95
N GLN A 29 -4.18 7.04 -6.59
CA GLN A 29 -5.40 7.84 -6.41
C GLN A 29 -6.63 7.07 -6.91
N GLY A 30 -7.64 6.94 -6.04
CA GLY A 30 -8.90 6.23 -6.36
C GLY A 30 -8.72 4.73 -6.60
N LYS A 31 -7.54 4.16 -6.31
CA LYS A 31 -7.28 2.73 -6.48
C LYS A 31 -7.71 1.95 -5.24
N VAL A 32 -8.37 0.82 -5.49
CA VAL A 32 -8.67 -0.18 -4.46
C VAL A 32 -7.47 -1.10 -4.31
N GLY A 33 -7.05 -1.37 -3.08
CA GLY A 33 -5.87 -2.20 -2.85
C GLY A 33 -5.51 -2.42 -1.40
N THR A 34 -4.52 -3.29 -1.20
CA THR A 34 -3.86 -3.55 0.08
C THR A 34 -2.49 -2.88 0.06
N TYR A 35 -2.08 -2.29 1.18
CA TYR A 35 -0.81 -1.61 1.32
C TYR A 35 -0.16 -1.91 2.67
N ALA A 36 1.17 -1.90 2.68
CA ALA A 36 1.98 -1.97 3.89
C ALA A 36 2.87 -0.72 3.99
N ILE A 37 3.00 -0.18 5.20
CA ILE A 37 3.81 0.98 5.54
C ILE A 37 4.98 0.51 6.40
N PHE A 38 6.18 1.01 6.09
CA PHE A 38 7.40 0.65 6.76
C PHE A 38 8.17 1.90 7.21
N ASP A 39 8.93 1.76 8.30
CA ASP A 39 9.84 2.79 8.78
C ASP A 39 11.14 2.85 7.95
N GLN A 40 12.06 3.74 8.30
CA GLN A 40 13.30 3.95 7.56
C GLN A 40 14.12 2.65 7.38
N ALA A 41 14.13 1.77 8.39
CA ALA A 41 14.85 0.50 8.38
C ALA A 41 14.09 -0.63 7.65
N GLN A 42 13.01 -0.28 6.93
CA GLN A 42 12.08 -1.22 6.29
C GLN A 42 11.41 -2.20 7.27
N ILE A 43 11.26 -1.80 8.53
CA ILE A 43 10.49 -2.58 9.51
C ILE A 43 9.00 -2.27 9.32
N LEU A 44 8.19 -3.32 9.24
CA LEU A 44 6.75 -3.21 9.03
C LEU A 44 6.07 -2.48 10.19
N GLN A 45 5.33 -1.42 9.89
CA GLN A 45 4.61 -0.59 10.87
C GLN A 45 3.11 -0.80 10.80
N TYR A 46 2.58 -0.92 9.58
CA TYR A 46 1.14 -1.01 9.37
C TYR A 46 0.80 -1.77 8.09
N VAL A 47 -0.32 -2.49 8.12
CA VAL A 47 -0.92 -3.09 6.91
C VAL A 47 -2.40 -2.80 6.86
N GLY A 48 -2.85 -2.18 5.78
CA GLY A 48 -4.22 -1.80 5.55
C GLY A 48 -4.72 -2.18 4.17
N TYR A 49 -6.03 -2.06 3.98
CA TYR A 49 -6.66 -2.10 2.67
C TYR A 49 -7.60 -0.90 2.55
N SER A 50 -7.80 -0.42 1.33
CA SER A 50 -8.64 0.76 1.08
C SER A 50 -9.33 0.66 -0.27
N ARG A 51 -10.41 1.45 -0.40
CA ARG A 51 -11.04 1.76 -1.69
C ARG A 51 -10.38 2.94 -2.40
N ASP A 52 -9.54 3.69 -1.68
CA ASP A 52 -8.69 4.75 -2.21
C ASP A 52 -7.37 4.74 -1.42
N VAL A 53 -6.36 4.07 -1.98
CA VAL A 53 -5.08 3.87 -1.32
C VAL A 53 -4.38 5.21 -1.06
N ALA A 54 -4.29 6.11 -2.04
CA ALA A 54 -3.61 7.39 -1.86
C ALA A 54 -4.25 8.23 -0.74
N LEU A 55 -5.59 8.27 -0.67
CA LEU A 55 -6.30 8.95 0.40
C LEU A 55 -5.99 8.34 1.78
N SER A 56 -5.94 7.01 1.88
CA SER A 56 -5.60 6.34 3.13
C SER A 56 -4.17 6.58 3.57
N LEU A 57 -3.21 6.58 2.64
CA LEU A 57 -1.83 6.97 2.93
C LEU A 57 -1.79 8.41 3.46
N LYS A 58 -2.45 9.36 2.80
CA LYS A 58 -2.50 10.76 3.25
C LYS A 58 -3.02 10.89 4.68
N GLN A 59 -4.10 10.19 4.99
CA GLN A 59 -4.67 10.18 6.34
C GLN A 59 -3.74 9.52 7.38
N HIS A 60 -3.02 8.47 7.00
CA HIS A 60 -2.08 7.81 7.89
C HIS A 60 -0.89 8.72 8.20
N LEU A 61 -0.31 9.36 7.19
CA LEU A 61 0.80 10.30 7.35
C LEU A 61 0.46 11.45 8.31
N MET A 62 -0.74 12.02 8.19
CA MET A 62 -1.20 13.10 9.09
C MET A 62 -1.32 12.65 10.55
N ARG A 63 -1.50 11.35 10.80
CA ARG A 63 -1.65 10.79 12.15
C ARG A 63 -0.34 10.24 12.72
N GLN A 64 0.55 9.74 11.87
CA GLN A 64 1.80 9.08 12.26
C GLN A 64 2.95 9.41 11.29
N PRO A 65 3.44 10.66 11.26
CA PRO A 65 4.42 11.08 10.26
C PRO A 65 5.80 10.44 10.42
N THR A 66 6.17 10.01 11.62
CA THR A 66 7.53 9.56 11.95
C THR A 66 7.87 8.13 11.51
N ALA A 67 6.89 7.37 11.01
CA ALA A 67 7.05 5.95 10.66
C ALA A 67 6.65 5.64 9.20
N CYS A 68 6.58 6.68 8.35
CA CYS A 68 6.13 6.60 6.96
C CYS A 68 7.29 6.83 5.99
N TYR A 69 8.16 5.84 5.80
CA TYR A 69 9.32 5.96 4.90
C TYR A 69 9.15 5.16 3.61
N TRP A 70 8.59 3.95 3.71
CA TRP A 70 8.35 3.11 2.55
C TRP A 70 6.92 2.59 2.51
N VAL A 71 6.47 2.29 1.31
CA VAL A 71 5.16 1.70 1.06
C VAL A 71 5.25 0.58 0.03
N LYS A 72 4.56 -0.53 0.30
CA LYS A 72 4.24 -1.55 -0.71
C LYS A 72 2.76 -1.49 -0.99
N VAL A 73 2.36 -1.46 -2.26
CA VAL A 73 0.94 -1.36 -2.65
C VAL A 73 0.61 -2.39 -3.71
N GLN A 74 -0.41 -3.20 -3.46
CA GLN A 74 -1.04 -4.05 -4.44
C GLN A 74 -2.46 -3.56 -4.71
N THR A 75 -2.71 -3.09 -5.93
CA THR A 75 -4.05 -2.68 -6.36
C THR A 75 -4.80 -3.84 -7.01
N ILE A 76 -6.14 -3.77 -6.95
CA ILE A 76 -7.05 -4.69 -7.63
C ILE A 76 -8.11 -3.91 -8.39
N GLU A 77 -8.54 -4.42 -9.54
CA GLU A 77 -9.56 -3.76 -10.35
C GLU A 77 -10.97 -3.92 -9.78
N ARG A 78 -11.25 -5.08 -9.17
CA ARG A 78 -12.57 -5.40 -8.60
C ARG A 78 -12.46 -5.48 -7.09
N PRO A 79 -13.22 -4.66 -6.33
CA PRO A 79 -13.23 -4.73 -4.88
C PRO A 79 -13.65 -6.12 -4.41
N SER A 80 -12.80 -6.79 -3.64
CA SER A 80 -13.10 -8.07 -3.03
C SER A 80 -12.34 -8.21 -1.71
N ARG A 81 -13.07 -8.32 -0.61
CA ARG A 81 -12.46 -8.43 0.73
C ARG A 81 -11.58 -9.67 0.86
N THR A 82 -12.04 -10.81 0.33
CA THR A 82 -11.28 -12.07 0.34
C THR A 82 -9.95 -11.93 -0.39
N VAL A 83 -9.94 -11.23 -1.53
CA VAL A 83 -8.71 -10.98 -2.30
C VAL A 83 -7.77 -10.05 -1.52
N LEU A 84 -8.30 -8.97 -0.96
CA LEU A 84 -7.51 -8.01 -0.17
C LEU A 84 -6.86 -8.64 1.07
N GLU A 85 -7.57 -9.53 1.75
CA GLU A 85 -7.06 -10.30 2.89
C GLU A 85 -5.99 -11.31 2.47
N GLY A 86 -6.13 -11.97 1.31
CA GLY A 86 -5.09 -12.88 0.79
C GLY A 86 -3.77 -12.18 0.43
N ILE A 87 -3.84 -10.94 -0.07
CA ILE A 87 -2.67 -10.11 -0.40
C ILE A 87 -1.89 -9.70 0.86
N LYS A 88 -2.59 -9.59 2.01
CA LYS A 88 -2.05 -9.06 3.28
C LYS A 88 -0.92 -9.90 3.86
N THR A 89 -0.85 -11.19 3.50
CA THR A 89 0.10 -12.15 4.09
C THR A 89 1.55 -11.64 3.95
N PRO A 90 2.21 -11.27 5.07
CA PRO A 90 3.58 -10.78 5.07
C PRO A 90 4.61 -11.89 4.80
#